data_AF-A0A938MYW3-F1
#
_entry.id   AF-A0A938MYW3-F1
#
_cell.length_a   1.000
_cell.length_b   1.000
_cell.length_c   1.000
_cell.angle_alpha   90.00
_cell.angle_beta   90.00
_cell.angle_gamma   90.00
#
_symmetry.space_group_name_H-M   'P 1'
#
loop_
_entity.id
_entity.type
_entity.pdbx_description
1 polymer ?
#
loop_
_entity_poly.entity_id
_entity_poly.type
_entity_poly.pdbx_seq_one_letter_code
_entity_poly.pdbx_strand_id
1 'polypeptide(L)'
;MHKTTRESRSCSRRSFLRATGAAVVAGAAGIAPRTALAAARLSGALARPDLLDEKSPAGIEIFQLTTDTDVPSSHLYMEAQIFAPDSRRFVLHRSAHAHGSDKNDPRHQYLRCDIDDGCSLHPLTEETGATAASVSPDGRYLYYFVNETTVGGGRLTLKRVNLDGSDRQTVMVVDSPLPDTSYRPSGIYPLSTVSSDGRRLALSAFLGDGQTQNAPFGLMVFDVEQATVRLILQGPTWCNMHPQYSRSTDPEAAHDILVQENHGNVATPTGSITQLTGGEGADIHVIRDDGSNFRDLPWGRDGNEFCQGHQCWRGRTTWAITSTGCRQPSEAQLIEGRAAPHADHVGIRTPGGIRNDISRSFPNPHFYHFATDIAGQRLVSDAGPLDKRAAIYLAQLGAAGQEPARTFTYLLSPRSSCTKGAHIHPFLSPDGVMAFFNSDESGRLQAYMVRGLEHCT
;
A
#
# COMPACT_ATOMS: atom_id res chain seq x y z
N MET A 1 47.11 29.82 -28.08
CA MET A 1 47.32 30.80 -29.17
C MET A 1 48.22 30.15 -30.23
N HIS A 2 48.07 30.51 -31.51
CA HIS A 2 48.69 29.84 -32.68
C HIS A 2 48.31 28.37 -32.98
N LYS A 3 48.59 27.95 -34.23
CA LYS A 3 48.20 26.71 -34.93
C LYS A 3 49.34 26.27 -35.86
N THR A 4 49.40 24.98 -36.19
CA THR A 4 49.88 24.38 -37.48
C THR A 4 49.57 22.85 -37.35
N THR A 5 48.88 22.09 -38.21
CA THR A 5 48.95 21.81 -39.68
C THR A 5 50.29 21.17 -40.10
N ARG A 6 50.43 20.19 -41.02
CA ARG A 6 49.54 19.44 -41.99
C ARG A 6 50.38 18.24 -42.55
N GLU A 7 49.93 17.18 -43.26
CA GLU A 7 48.61 16.62 -43.63
C GLU A 7 48.73 15.17 -44.21
N SER A 8 47.75 14.28 -43.95
CA SER A 8 47.36 13.08 -44.75
C SER A 8 48.32 11.88 -44.96
N ARG A 9 47.75 10.67 -45.08
CA ARG A 9 47.69 9.87 -46.34
C ARG A 9 46.83 8.60 -46.18
N SER A 10 46.36 8.04 -47.30
CA SER A 10 45.36 6.95 -47.36
C SER A 10 45.71 5.86 -48.37
N CYS A 11 45.45 4.59 -48.02
CA CYS A 11 45.26 3.42 -48.92
C CYS A 11 44.86 2.18 -48.08
N SER A 12 44.10 1.19 -48.58
CA SER A 12 43.31 1.10 -49.82
C SER A 12 42.12 0.12 -49.65
N ARG A 13 41.21 0.04 -50.62
CA ARG A 13 40.05 -0.89 -50.63
C ARG A 13 40.23 -2.05 -51.62
N ARG A 14 39.90 -3.27 -51.17
CA ARG A 14 39.38 -4.47 -51.90
C ARG A 14 39.11 -5.54 -50.82
N SER A 15 38.14 -6.45 -50.86
CA SER A 15 36.94 -6.69 -51.71
C SER A 15 36.09 -7.79 -50.99
N PHE A 16 34.84 -8.17 -51.32
CA PHE A 16 33.99 -7.99 -52.50
C PHE A 16 32.48 -8.12 -52.10
N LEU A 17 31.58 -8.29 -53.09
CA LEU A 17 30.11 -8.53 -53.00
C LEU A 17 29.28 -7.32 -52.49
N ARG A 18 28.27 -6.77 -53.21
CA ARG A 18 27.15 -7.29 -54.05
C ARG A 18 25.99 -7.88 -53.21
N ALA A 19 24.72 -7.58 -53.47
CA ALA A 19 24.12 -6.85 -54.60
C ALA A 19 22.98 -5.89 -54.17
N THR A 20 22.68 -4.90 -55.01
CA THR A 20 21.55 -3.96 -54.86
C THR A 20 20.27 -4.52 -55.48
N GLY A 21 19.13 -4.30 -54.83
CA GLY A 21 17.80 -4.43 -55.42
C GLY A 21 16.87 -3.39 -54.80
N ALA A 22 16.54 -2.33 -55.55
CA ALA A 22 15.67 -1.26 -55.09
C ALA A 22 14.57 -1.00 -56.13
N ALA A 23 13.32 -0.97 -55.66
CA ALA A 23 12.17 -0.49 -56.41
C ALA A 23 11.28 0.30 -55.44
N VAL A 24 10.79 1.46 -55.90
CA VAL A 24 9.93 2.38 -55.15
C VAL A 24 8.63 2.52 -55.92
N VAL A 25 7.49 2.51 -55.23
CA VAL A 25 6.33 3.37 -55.56
C VAL A 25 5.34 3.42 -54.38
N ALA A 26 4.59 4.50 -54.32
CA ALA A 26 3.77 4.97 -53.22
C ALA A 26 2.64 4.04 -52.75
N GLY A 27 2.36 4.10 -51.44
CA GLY A 27 1.20 4.89 -50.98
C GLY A 27 -0.15 4.19 -50.83
N ALA A 28 -0.41 3.67 -49.63
CA ALA A 28 -1.76 3.60 -49.05
C ALA A 28 -1.68 3.83 -47.53
N ALA A 29 -2.53 4.70 -47.00
CA ALA A 29 -2.61 4.95 -45.56
C ALA A 29 -3.46 3.86 -44.87
N GLY A 30 -2.87 2.69 -44.68
CA GLY A 30 -3.47 1.61 -43.88
C GLY A 30 -3.26 1.86 -42.39
N ILE A 31 -4.33 1.88 -41.61
CA ILE A 31 -4.23 1.74 -40.15
C ILE A 31 -3.73 0.32 -39.88
N ALA A 32 -2.45 0.20 -39.51
CA ALA A 32 -1.91 -1.09 -39.10
C ALA A 32 -2.64 -1.57 -37.84
N PRO A 33 -3.18 -2.80 -37.80
CA PRO A 33 -3.71 -3.33 -36.56
C PRO A 33 -2.59 -3.37 -35.52
N ARG A 34 -2.86 -2.92 -34.29
CA ARG A 34 -1.96 -3.15 -33.15
C ARG A 34 -1.64 -4.65 -33.14
N THR A 35 -0.39 -5.02 -33.42
CA THR A 35 0.04 -6.41 -33.39
C THR A 35 -0.05 -6.88 -31.96
N ALA A 36 -1.10 -7.62 -31.64
CA ALA A 36 -1.21 -8.30 -30.36
C ALA A 36 0.02 -9.21 -30.23
N LEU A 37 0.90 -8.89 -29.29
CA LEU A 37 1.75 -9.93 -28.72
C LEU A 37 0.81 -11.03 -28.22
N ALA A 38 1.17 -12.28 -28.46
CA ALA A 38 0.36 -13.41 -28.03
C ALA A 38 0.44 -13.51 -26.50
N ALA A 39 -0.46 -12.78 -25.82
CA ALA A 39 -0.56 -12.71 -24.38
C ALA A 39 -0.52 -14.13 -23.80
N ALA A 40 0.52 -14.42 -23.02
CA ALA A 40 0.68 -15.72 -22.40
C ALA A 40 -0.52 -15.94 -21.47
N ARG A 41 -1.33 -16.97 -21.74
CA ARG A 41 -2.49 -17.30 -20.90
C ARG A 41 -1.99 -17.66 -19.50
N LEU A 42 -2.11 -16.71 -18.59
CA LEU A 42 -1.95 -16.94 -17.16
C LEU A 42 -3.04 -17.93 -16.74
N SER A 43 -2.64 -19.08 -16.19
CA SER A 43 -3.53 -20.20 -15.87
C SER A 43 -4.56 -19.87 -14.79
N GLY A 44 -4.23 -18.97 -13.87
CA GLY A 44 -5.11 -18.52 -12.79
C GLY A 44 -5.86 -17.20 -13.05
N ALA A 45 -5.45 -16.39 -14.03
CA ALA A 45 -5.93 -15.02 -14.22
C ALA A 45 -6.52 -14.73 -15.61
N LEU A 46 -7.59 -13.94 -15.65
CA LEU A 46 -8.29 -13.56 -16.89
C LEU A 46 -7.69 -12.27 -17.45
N ALA A 47 -7.26 -12.28 -18.71
CA ALA A 47 -6.85 -11.05 -19.40
C ALA A 47 -8.05 -10.12 -19.62
N ARG A 48 -7.89 -8.82 -19.31
CA ARG A 48 -8.93 -7.78 -19.37
C ARG A 48 -8.54 -6.61 -20.29
N PRO A 49 -8.28 -6.83 -21.59
CA PRO A 49 -7.95 -5.75 -22.53
C PRO A 49 -9.11 -4.77 -22.73
N ASP A 50 -10.33 -5.13 -22.32
CA ASP A 50 -11.53 -4.29 -22.31
C ASP A 50 -11.51 -3.18 -21.24
N LEU A 51 -10.58 -3.22 -20.28
CA LEU A 51 -10.34 -2.18 -19.28
C LEU A 51 -9.34 -1.10 -19.76
N LEU A 52 -8.60 -1.35 -20.85
CA LEU A 52 -7.72 -0.37 -21.48
C LEU A 52 -8.52 0.57 -22.40
N ASP A 53 -8.06 1.81 -22.56
CA ASP A 53 -8.64 2.77 -23.51
C ASP A 53 -7.58 3.39 -24.46
N GLU A 54 -7.93 4.47 -25.15
CA GLU A 54 -7.04 5.19 -26.08
C GLU A 54 -5.89 5.95 -25.39
N LYS A 55 -6.01 6.22 -24.08
CA LYS A 55 -5.03 6.94 -23.24
C LYS A 55 -4.11 5.99 -22.50
N SER A 56 -4.54 4.74 -22.30
CA SER A 56 -3.69 3.67 -21.77
C SER A 56 -2.41 3.51 -22.60
N PRO A 57 -1.22 3.46 -21.95
CA PRO A 57 0.06 3.28 -22.62
C PRO A 57 0.12 2.04 -23.52
N ALA A 58 0.92 2.11 -24.59
CA ALA A 58 1.17 0.95 -25.43
C ALA A 58 2.07 -0.04 -24.70
N GLY A 59 1.64 -1.30 -24.60
CA GLY A 59 2.42 -2.40 -24.00
C GLY A 59 2.04 -2.76 -22.56
N ILE A 60 1.14 -2.03 -21.89
CA ILE A 60 0.58 -2.51 -20.62
C ILE A 60 -0.51 -3.58 -20.86
N GLU A 61 -0.58 -4.54 -19.94
CA GLU A 61 -1.60 -5.60 -19.92
C GLU A 61 -2.36 -5.58 -18.59
N ILE A 62 -3.67 -5.81 -18.62
CA ILE A 62 -4.52 -5.92 -17.42
C ILE A 62 -4.96 -7.37 -17.24
N PHE A 63 -4.86 -7.87 -16.01
CA PHE A 63 -5.32 -9.20 -15.62
C PHE A 63 -6.20 -9.11 -14.37
N GLN A 64 -7.35 -9.78 -14.41
CA GLN A 64 -8.19 -10.05 -13.25
C GLN A 64 -7.69 -11.32 -12.57
N LEU A 65 -7.24 -11.21 -11.33
CA LEU A 65 -6.57 -12.29 -10.59
C LEU A 65 -7.54 -13.24 -9.90
N THR A 66 -8.72 -12.73 -9.51
CA THR A 66 -9.73 -13.51 -8.78
C THR A 66 -10.97 -13.72 -9.64
N THR A 67 -11.43 -14.97 -9.68
CA THR A 67 -12.43 -15.46 -10.65
C THR A 67 -13.63 -16.15 -10.00
N ASP A 68 -13.66 -16.21 -8.66
CA ASP A 68 -14.78 -16.73 -7.88
C ASP A 68 -16.04 -15.87 -8.13
N THR A 69 -17.13 -16.55 -8.54
CA THR A 69 -18.41 -15.91 -8.88
C THR A 69 -19.32 -15.70 -7.68
N ASP A 70 -19.01 -16.32 -6.54
CA ASP A 70 -19.94 -16.55 -5.45
C ASP A 70 -19.59 -15.71 -4.21
N VAL A 71 -18.29 -15.50 -3.94
CA VAL A 71 -17.79 -14.61 -2.89
C VAL A 71 -16.91 -13.49 -3.44
N PRO A 72 -16.98 -12.27 -2.89
CA PRO A 72 -16.08 -11.18 -3.28
C PRO A 72 -14.63 -11.52 -2.89
N SER A 73 -13.67 -11.01 -3.67
CA SER A 73 -12.25 -11.11 -3.36
C SER A 73 -11.56 -9.77 -3.61
N SER A 74 -10.49 -9.50 -2.86
CA SER A 74 -9.70 -8.28 -2.97
C SER A 74 -8.24 -8.57 -2.65
N HIS A 75 -7.32 -7.69 -3.07
CA HIS A 75 -6.04 -7.60 -2.39
C HIS A 75 -6.22 -6.86 -1.06
N LEU A 76 -5.28 -7.04 -0.13
CA LEU A 76 -5.31 -6.29 1.13
C LEU A 76 -5.00 -4.82 0.90
N TYR A 77 -5.39 -3.97 1.85
CA TYR A 77 -5.15 -2.53 1.88
C TYR A 77 -3.70 -2.17 1.50
N MET A 78 -3.47 -1.08 0.76
CA MET A 78 -2.17 -0.79 0.12
C MET A 78 -0.99 -0.58 1.10
N GLU A 79 -1.31 -0.28 2.36
CA GLU A 79 -0.37 -0.16 3.48
C GLU A 79 0.13 -1.51 4.01
N ALA A 80 -0.62 -2.59 3.74
CA ALA A 80 -0.35 -3.92 4.26
C ALA A 80 0.91 -4.52 3.64
N GLN A 81 1.70 -5.19 4.46
CA GLN A 81 3.02 -5.66 4.07
C GLN A 81 2.95 -7.04 3.39
N ILE A 82 2.24 -7.14 2.27
CA ILE A 82 1.75 -8.40 1.68
C ILE A 82 2.58 -9.02 0.55
N PHE A 83 3.66 -8.38 0.10
CA PHE A 83 4.53 -8.89 -0.96
C PHE A 83 5.76 -9.62 -0.41
N ALA A 84 6.13 -10.72 -1.04
CA ALA A 84 7.48 -11.27 -0.93
C ALA A 84 8.49 -10.32 -1.63
N PRO A 85 9.72 -10.17 -1.12
CA PRO A 85 10.71 -9.23 -1.68
C PRO A 85 11.18 -9.54 -3.11
N ASP A 86 10.84 -10.72 -3.64
CA ASP A 86 11.19 -11.19 -4.98
C ASP A 86 10.23 -10.71 -6.08
N SER A 87 9.17 -9.96 -5.72
CA SER A 87 8.06 -9.53 -6.59
C SER A 87 7.30 -10.65 -7.29
N ARG A 88 7.52 -11.92 -6.94
CA ARG A 88 6.85 -13.07 -7.57
C ARG A 88 5.60 -13.50 -6.82
N ARG A 89 5.52 -13.21 -5.52
CA ARG A 89 4.48 -13.76 -4.64
C ARG A 89 3.90 -12.69 -3.74
N PHE A 90 2.59 -12.67 -3.60
CA PHE A 90 1.90 -11.79 -2.65
C PHE A 90 0.64 -12.41 -2.10
N VAL A 91 0.07 -11.80 -1.06
CA VAL A 91 -1.15 -12.25 -0.40
C VAL A 91 -2.34 -11.38 -0.77
N LEU A 92 -3.45 -12.02 -1.16
CA LEU A 92 -4.77 -11.43 -1.32
C LEU A 92 -5.79 -12.19 -0.44
N HIS A 93 -7.05 -11.75 -0.36
CA HIS A 93 -8.08 -12.45 0.41
C HIS A 93 -9.40 -12.70 -0.35
N ARG A 94 -10.01 -13.83 -0.01
CA ARG A 94 -11.30 -14.33 -0.49
C ARG A 94 -12.36 -14.16 0.60
N SER A 95 -13.61 -13.90 0.20
CA SER A 95 -14.73 -13.54 1.09
C SER A 95 -14.43 -12.31 1.95
N ALA A 96 -14.00 -11.24 1.27
CA ALA A 96 -13.50 -10.01 1.87
C ALA A 96 -13.94 -8.77 1.07
N HIS A 97 -13.70 -7.59 1.65
CA HIS A 97 -13.86 -6.29 1.02
C HIS A 97 -12.55 -5.50 1.12
N ALA A 98 -12.47 -4.34 0.46
CA ALA A 98 -11.24 -3.54 0.35
C ALA A 98 -10.64 -3.07 1.71
N HIS A 99 -11.33 -3.26 2.84
CA HIS A 99 -10.92 -2.85 4.19
C HIS A 99 -10.85 -4.02 5.20
N GLY A 100 -10.89 -5.28 4.73
CA GLY A 100 -10.87 -6.47 5.61
C GLY A 100 -12.00 -7.45 5.35
N SER A 101 -12.40 -8.20 6.36
CA SER A 101 -13.41 -9.26 6.28
C SER A 101 -14.24 -9.35 7.56
N ASP A 102 -15.37 -10.06 7.50
CA ASP A 102 -16.11 -10.44 8.72
C ASP A 102 -15.31 -11.55 9.42
N LYS A 103 -14.90 -11.30 10.67
CA LYS A 103 -14.18 -12.27 11.50
C LYS A 103 -14.98 -13.57 11.73
N ASN A 104 -16.28 -13.60 11.45
CA ASN A 104 -17.16 -14.74 11.64
C ASN A 104 -17.45 -15.50 10.33
N ASP A 105 -17.02 -15.04 9.15
CA ASP A 105 -17.26 -15.75 7.88
C ASP A 105 -16.26 -16.92 7.72
N PRO A 106 -16.71 -18.20 7.76
CA PRO A 106 -15.81 -19.34 7.61
C PRO A 106 -15.28 -19.51 6.18
N ARG A 107 -15.72 -18.69 5.22
CA ARG A 107 -15.22 -18.65 3.84
C ARG A 107 -14.07 -17.65 3.67
N HIS A 108 -13.75 -16.85 4.68
CA HIS A 108 -12.64 -15.91 4.63
C HIS A 108 -11.30 -16.66 4.63
N GLN A 109 -10.47 -16.40 3.62
CA GLN A 109 -9.13 -17.00 3.52
C GLN A 109 -8.13 -16.01 2.93
N TYR A 110 -6.94 -15.96 3.51
CA TYR A 110 -5.77 -15.43 2.81
C TYR A 110 -5.29 -16.44 1.76
N LEU A 111 -5.00 -15.95 0.55
CA LEU A 111 -4.50 -16.73 -0.57
C LEU A 111 -3.16 -16.16 -1.03
N ARG A 112 -2.16 -17.02 -1.26
CA ARG A 112 -0.97 -16.65 -2.04
C ARG A 112 -1.36 -16.56 -3.51
N CYS A 113 -0.90 -15.53 -4.21
CA CYS A 113 -0.87 -15.46 -5.67
C CYS A 113 0.57 -15.64 -6.16
N ASP A 114 0.81 -16.63 -7.03
CA ASP A 114 2.11 -16.88 -7.66
C ASP A 114 2.16 -16.25 -9.06
N ILE A 115 2.83 -15.12 -9.19
CA ILE A 115 2.89 -14.31 -10.42
C ILE A 115 3.68 -15.03 -11.53
N ASP A 116 4.66 -15.87 -11.17
CA ASP A 116 5.42 -16.71 -12.09
C ASP A 116 4.76 -18.07 -12.42
N ASP A 117 3.91 -18.63 -11.54
CA ASP A 117 2.99 -19.74 -11.88
C ASP A 117 1.61 -19.24 -12.37
N GLY A 118 1.63 -18.33 -13.34
CA GLY A 118 0.42 -17.90 -14.06
C GLY A 118 -0.67 -17.26 -13.19
N CYS A 119 -0.29 -16.63 -12.07
CA CYS A 119 -1.20 -16.09 -11.05
C CYS A 119 -2.12 -17.15 -10.42
N SER A 120 -1.61 -18.37 -10.19
CA SER A 120 -2.32 -19.41 -9.43
C SER A 120 -2.53 -18.99 -7.97
N LEU A 121 -3.66 -19.40 -7.38
CA LEU A 121 -4.09 -19.00 -6.04
C LEU A 121 -4.11 -20.18 -5.05
N HIS A 122 -3.42 -20.04 -3.92
CA HIS A 122 -3.22 -21.12 -2.93
C HIS A 122 -3.65 -20.69 -1.51
N PRO A 123 -4.55 -21.41 -0.82
CA PRO A 123 -4.97 -21.05 0.53
C PRO A 123 -3.86 -21.08 1.58
N LEU A 124 -3.67 -19.96 2.28
CA LEU A 124 -2.71 -19.82 3.38
C LEU A 124 -3.35 -19.91 4.78
N THR A 125 -4.67 -19.81 4.92
CA THR A 125 -5.36 -19.92 6.23
C THR A 125 -6.58 -20.82 6.19
N GLU A 126 -6.84 -21.48 7.32
CA GLU A 126 -7.94 -22.44 7.53
C GLU A 126 -8.88 -21.97 8.66
N GLU A 127 -8.46 -20.99 9.45
CA GLU A 127 -9.12 -20.52 10.66
C GLU A 127 -10.11 -19.37 10.39
N THR A 128 -11.36 -19.56 10.81
CA THR A 128 -12.32 -18.45 10.94
C THR A 128 -11.76 -17.38 11.87
N GLY A 129 -11.88 -16.11 11.50
CA GLY A 129 -11.29 -15.00 12.24
C GLY A 129 -9.83 -14.70 11.90
N ALA A 130 -9.24 -15.36 10.90
CA ALA A 130 -7.96 -14.94 10.32
C ALA A 130 -8.03 -13.47 9.84
N THR A 131 -7.14 -12.62 10.34
CA THR A 131 -7.06 -11.17 10.08
C THR A 131 -5.62 -10.68 10.17
N ALA A 132 -5.38 -9.40 9.84
CA ALA A 132 -4.11 -8.69 10.04
C ALA A 132 -2.88 -9.49 9.56
N ALA A 133 -2.80 -9.68 8.24
CA ALA A 133 -1.72 -10.39 7.57
C ALA A 133 -0.48 -9.51 7.31
N SER A 134 0.71 -10.10 7.42
CA SER A 134 1.99 -9.48 7.00
C SER A 134 3.00 -10.54 6.57
N VAL A 135 3.59 -10.37 5.38
CA VAL A 135 4.66 -11.22 4.86
C VAL A 135 6.00 -10.77 5.43
N SER A 136 6.82 -11.72 5.86
CA SER A 136 8.12 -11.45 6.48
C SER A 136 9.13 -10.84 5.49
N PRO A 137 10.08 -10.00 5.94
CA PRO A 137 11.05 -9.33 5.05
C PRO A 137 12.03 -10.25 4.31
N ASP A 138 12.10 -11.53 4.66
CA ASP A 138 12.83 -12.59 3.95
C ASP A 138 11.98 -13.30 2.88
N GLY A 139 10.69 -13.00 2.79
CA GLY A 139 9.74 -13.64 1.88
C GLY A 139 9.40 -15.10 2.23
N ARG A 140 9.70 -15.56 3.46
CA ARG A 140 9.47 -16.95 3.87
C ARG A 140 8.07 -17.19 4.44
N TYR A 141 7.60 -16.32 5.33
CA TYR A 141 6.40 -16.54 6.13
C TYR A 141 5.29 -15.55 5.82
N LEU A 142 4.04 -15.99 5.96
CA LEU A 142 2.92 -15.13 6.32
C LEU A 142 2.74 -15.19 7.84
N TYR A 143 2.87 -14.05 8.52
CA TYR A 143 2.32 -13.83 9.86
C TYR A 143 0.87 -13.36 9.76
N TYR A 144 0.00 -13.84 10.63
CA TYR A 144 -1.41 -13.43 10.71
C TYR A 144 -1.97 -13.66 12.11
N PHE A 145 -3.10 -13.03 12.41
CA PHE A 145 -3.78 -13.18 13.70
C PHE A 145 -5.10 -13.93 13.53
N VAL A 146 -5.45 -14.77 14.51
CA VAL A 146 -6.80 -15.34 14.65
C VAL A 146 -7.54 -14.56 15.73
N ASN A 147 -8.63 -13.89 15.33
CA ASN A 147 -9.39 -12.93 16.14
C ASN A 147 -10.63 -13.56 16.78
N GLU A 148 -10.43 -14.22 17.91
CA GLU A 148 -11.48 -14.75 18.79
C GLU A 148 -11.82 -13.76 19.93
N THR A 149 -11.53 -12.46 19.74
CA THR A 149 -11.72 -11.43 20.77
C THR A 149 -13.18 -11.01 20.91
N THR A 150 -13.55 -10.61 22.11
CA THR A 150 -14.80 -9.92 22.43
C THR A 150 -14.47 -8.65 23.19
N VAL A 151 -15.37 -7.67 23.25
CA VAL A 151 -15.18 -6.50 24.12
C VAL A 151 -14.94 -6.98 25.55
N GLY A 152 -13.89 -6.49 26.21
CA GLY A 152 -13.44 -6.93 27.54
C GLY A 152 -12.88 -8.37 27.63
N GLY A 153 -12.64 -9.11 26.54
CA GLY A 153 -12.21 -10.51 26.64
C GLY A 153 -12.00 -11.29 25.33
N GLY A 154 -12.22 -12.61 25.38
CA GLY A 154 -11.90 -13.52 24.28
C GLY A 154 -10.39 -13.79 24.14
N ARG A 155 -9.96 -14.18 22.95
CA ARG A 155 -8.58 -14.58 22.63
C ARG A 155 -8.07 -13.96 21.33
N LEU A 156 -6.80 -13.58 21.29
CA LEU A 156 -6.07 -13.20 20.09
C LEU A 156 -4.85 -14.11 19.92
N THR A 157 -4.73 -14.81 18.80
CA THR A 157 -3.62 -15.75 18.56
C THR A 157 -2.77 -15.30 17.38
N LEU A 158 -1.49 -15.02 17.60
CA LEU A 158 -0.51 -14.76 16.54
C LEU A 158 -0.01 -16.10 15.98
N LYS A 159 -0.14 -16.26 14.67
CA LYS A 159 0.32 -17.44 13.91
C LYS A 159 1.31 -17.05 12.82
N ARG A 160 2.07 -18.06 12.38
CA ARG A 160 2.79 -18.03 11.11
C ARG A 160 2.55 -19.29 10.30
N VAL A 161 2.78 -19.19 9.00
CA VAL A 161 2.85 -20.30 8.04
C VAL A 161 3.92 -19.95 7.02
N ASN A 162 4.67 -20.93 6.48
CA ASN A 162 5.50 -20.67 5.30
C ASN A 162 4.60 -20.23 4.12
N LEU A 163 5.10 -19.43 3.18
CA LEU A 163 4.32 -19.05 2.00
C LEU A 163 3.97 -20.26 1.10
N ASP A 164 4.53 -21.45 1.31
CA ASP A 164 4.09 -22.70 0.67
C ASP A 164 2.91 -23.41 1.37
N GLY A 165 2.36 -22.83 2.43
CA GLY A 165 1.29 -23.40 3.23
C GLY A 165 1.77 -24.42 4.28
N SER A 166 3.05 -24.77 4.28
CA SER A 166 3.65 -25.68 5.27
C SER A 166 4.01 -24.96 6.57
N ASP A 167 4.40 -25.74 7.59
CA ASP A 167 4.94 -25.24 8.87
C ASP A 167 4.01 -24.23 9.57
N ARG A 168 2.71 -24.57 9.64
CA ARG A 168 1.69 -23.83 10.41
C ARG A 168 2.06 -23.87 11.90
N GLN A 169 2.32 -22.71 12.49
CA GLN A 169 2.73 -22.57 13.89
C GLN A 169 1.95 -21.46 14.59
N THR A 170 1.50 -21.74 15.83
CA THR A 170 1.15 -20.67 16.79
C THR A 170 2.45 -20.10 17.36
N VAL A 171 2.63 -18.79 17.27
CA VAL A 171 3.77 -18.08 17.85
C VAL A 171 3.45 -17.62 19.27
N MET A 172 2.27 -17.05 19.48
CA MET A 172 1.86 -16.48 20.77
C MET A 172 0.33 -16.41 20.91
N VAL A 173 -0.17 -16.42 22.14
CA VAL A 173 -1.59 -16.26 22.48
C VAL A 173 -1.76 -15.12 23.49
N VAL A 174 -2.78 -14.28 23.32
CA VAL A 174 -3.26 -13.32 24.31
C VAL A 174 -4.70 -13.69 24.69
N ASP A 175 -4.86 -14.27 25.88
CA ASP A 175 -6.16 -14.53 26.54
C ASP A 175 -6.21 -14.01 28.00
N SER A 176 -5.13 -13.39 28.46
CA SER A 176 -5.02 -12.56 29.68
C SER A 176 -5.21 -11.07 29.38
N PRO A 177 -5.18 -10.18 30.39
CA PRO A 177 -4.82 -8.78 30.17
C PRO A 177 -3.41 -8.65 29.56
N LEU A 178 -3.14 -7.53 28.87
CA LEU A 178 -1.80 -7.20 28.38
C LEU A 178 -0.86 -6.90 29.56
N PRO A 179 0.44 -7.25 29.48
CA PRO A 179 1.40 -7.02 30.56
C PRO A 179 1.37 -5.60 31.11
N ASP A 180 1.53 -5.49 32.43
CA ASP A 180 1.48 -4.24 33.21
C ASP A 180 0.18 -3.42 33.08
N THR A 181 -0.91 -4.02 32.60
CA THR A 181 -2.23 -3.38 32.47
C THR A 181 -3.40 -4.27 32.91
N SER A 182 -4.61 -3.70 32.98
CA SER A 182 -5.88 -4.43 33.05
C SER A 182 -6.54 -4.66 31.68
N TYR A 183 -5.96 -4.14 30.59
CA TYR A 183 -6.61 -4.08 29.28
C TYR A 183 -6.61 -5.42 28.57
N ARG A 184 -7.72 -5.73 27.89
CA ARG A 184 -7.91 -6.94 27.08
C ARG A 184 -8.21 -6.51 25.64
N PRO A 185 -7.38 -6.89 24.65
CA PRO A 185 -7.54 -6.37 23.29
C PRO A 185 -8.77 -6.94 22.60
N SER A 186 -9.52 -6.06 21.95
CA SER A 186 -10.73 -6.35 21.19
C SER A 186 -10.81 -5.40 19.99
N GLY A 187 -11.83 -5.52 19.12
CA GLY A 187 -11.98 -4.59 17.98
C GLY A 187 -10.74 -4.50 17.09
N ILE A 188 -10.08 -5.64 16.88
CA ILE A 188 -8.75 -5.76 16.27
C ILE A 188 -8.71 -5.09 14.89
N TYR A 189 -7.70 -4.23 14.69
CA TYR A 189 -7.49 -3.53 13.42
C TYR A 189 -7.22 -4.55 12.29
N PRO A 190 -7.79 -4.38 11.08
CA PRO A 190 -7.70 -5.40 10.03
C PRO A 190 -6.30 -5.54 9.39
N LEU A 191 -5.37 -4.64 9.72
CA LEU A 191 -4.00 -4.59 9.22
C LEU A 191 -3.00 -4.73 10.37
N SER A 192 -1.94 -5.51 10.14
CA SER A 192 -0.70 -5.47 10.92
C SER A 192 0.45 -4.98 10.04
N THR A 193 1.60 -4.80 10.69
CA THR A 193 2.87 -4.48 10.05
C THR A 193 3.98 -5.29 10.71
N VAL A 194 5.06 -5.63 9.97
CA VAL A 194 6.25 -6.33 10.48
C VAL A 194 7.49 -5.43 10.35
N SER A 195 8.38 -5.47 11.33
CA SER A 195 9.64 -4.73 11.33
C SER A 195 10.54 -5.18 10.16
N SER A 196 11.45 -4.31 9.69
CA SER A 196 12.30 -4.61 8.53
C SER A 196 13.31 -5.74 8.74
N ASP A 197 13.57 -6.11 10.00
CA ASP A 197 14.35 -7.29 10.40
C ASP A 197 13.51 -8.58 10.56
N GLY A 198 12.18 -8.48 10.49
CA GLY A 198 11.25 -9.61 10.61
C GLY A 198 11.00 -10.09 12.05
N ARG A 199 11.57 -9.43 13.06
CA ARG A 199 11.59 -9.90 14.46
C ARG A 199 10.38 -9.43 15.28
N ARG A 200 9.65 -8.41 14.82
CA ARG A 200 8.53 -7.81 15.54
C ARG A 200 7.33 -7.53 14.63
N LEU A 201 6.12 -7.64 15.16
CA LEU A 201 4.90 -7.13 14.52
C LEU A 201 4.25 -6.04 15.36
N ALA A 202 3.52 -5.13 14.72
CA ALA A 202 2.67 -4.16 15.39
C ALA A 202 1.21 -4.25 14.88
N LEU A 203 0.25 -4.09 15.80
CA LEU A 203 -1.18 -4.25 15.57
C LEU A 203 -1.96 -3.36 16.54
N SER A 204 -3.00 -2.67 16.04
CA SER A 204 -3.88 -1.83 16.86
C SER A 204 -5.13 -2.58 17.33
N ALA A 205 -5.65 -2.21 18.50
CA ALA A 205 -6.87 -2.77 19.10
C ALA A 205 -7.64 -1.74 19.94
N PHE A 206 -8.94 -1.96 20.10
CA PHE A 206 -9.76 -1.33 21.13
C PHE A 206 -9.56 -2.06 22.47
N LEU A 207 -9.38 -1.31 23.56
CA LEU A 207 -9.00 -1.85 24.87
C LEU A 207 -10.12 -1.78 25.92
N GLY A 208 -11.32 -1.36 25.52
CA GLY A 208 -12.45 -1.14 26.42
C GLY A 208 -13.18 -2.39 26.91
N ASP A 209 -13.96 -2.17 27.98
CA ASP A 209 -14.73 -3.17 28.75
C ASP A 209 -16.21 -3.29 28.32
N GLY A 210 -16.69 -2.43 27.40
CA GLY A 210 -18.08 -2.38 26.97
C GLY A 210 -18.97 -1.43 27.78
N GLN A 211 -18.44 -0.77 28.81
CA GLN A 211 -19.18 0.09 29.75
C GLN A 211 -18.56 1.50 29.85
N THR A 212 -17.23 1.58 29.85
CA THR A 212 -16.45 2.81 29.95
C THR A 212 -16.58 3.64 28.67
N GLN A 213 -17.18 4.84 28.80
CA GLN A 213 -17.23 5.84 27.73
C GLN A 213 -15.82 6.36 27.41
N ASN A 214 -15.52 6.59 26.13
CA ASN A 214 -14.18 7.01 25.66
C ASN A 214 -13.04 6.09 26.14
N ALA A 215 -13.30 4.78 26.25
CA ALA A 215 -12.26 3.80 26.53
C ALA A 215 -11.16 3.81 25.45
N PRO A 216 -9.89 3.52 25.79
CA PRO A 216 -8.79 3.71 24.87
C PRO A 216 -8.74 2.68 23.74
N PHE A 217 -8.12 3.10 22.64
CA PHE A 217 -7.48 2.24 21.66
C PHE A 217 -5.98 2.22 21.96
N GLY A 218 -5.22 1.28 21.37
CA GLY A 218 -3.77 1.24 21.56
C GLY A 218 -3.01 0.39 20.55
N LEU A 219 -1.69 0.56 20.54
CA LEU A 219 -0.74 -0.13 19.68
C LEU A 219 0.01 -1.21 20.48
N MET A 220 -0.19 -2.46 20.07
CA MET A 220 0.54 -3.61 20.60
C MET A 220 1.73 -3.92 19.69
N VAL A 221 2.91 -4.10 20.27
CA VAL A 221 4.10 -4.65 19.60
C VAL A 221 4.36 -6.07 20.11
N PHE A 222 4.54 -7.01 19.20
CA PHE A 222 4.78 -8.43 19.45
C PHE A 222 6.21 -8.78 19.04
N ASP A 223 6.99 -9.40 19.93
CA ASP A 223 8.29 -10.00 19.59
C ASP A 223 8.07 -11.47 19.21
N VAL A 224 8.47 -11.88 18.00
CA VAL A 224 8.19 -13.22 17.46
C VAL A 224 9.21 -14.28 17.88
N GLU A 225 10.35 -13.88 18.44
CA GLU A 225 11.38 -14.79 18.96
C GLU A 225 11.19 -15.05 20.45
N GLN A 226 10.82 -14.02 21.21
CA GLN A 226 10.56 -14.08 22.64
C GLN A 226 9.12 -14.50 22.97
N ALA A 227 8.22 -14.43 21.98
CA ALA A 227 6.77 -14.65 22.15
C ALA A 227 6.17 -13.76 23.26
N THR A 228 6.48 -12.45 23.21
CA THR A 228 5.97 -11.45 24.16
C THR A 228 5.21 -10.34 23.44
N VAL A 229 4.37 -9.60 24.17
CA VAL A 229 3.63 -8.43 23.67
C VAL A 229 3.74 -7.26 24.65
N ARG A 230 3.89 -6.04 24.12
CA ARG A 230 3.94 -4.78 24.86
C ARG A 230 2.91 -3.80 24.30
N LEU A 231 2.19 -3.11 25.19
CA LEU A 231 1.37 -1.94 24.81
C LEU A 231 2.27 -0.69 24.83
N ILE A 232 2.47 -0.04 23.68
CA ILE A 232 3.46 1.05 23.55
C ILE A 232 2.85 2.44 23.35
N LEU A 233 1.59 2.51 22.96
CA LEU A 233 0.83 3.75 22.74
C LEU A 233 -0.65 3.46 23.02
N GLN A 234 -1.35 4.37 23.69
CA GLN A 234 -2.77 4.22 23.99
C GLN A 234 -3.49 5.55 24.23
N GLY A 235 -4.81 5.57 24.04
CA GLY A 235 -5.68 6.73 24.29
C GLY A 235 -6.99 6.67 23.49
N PRO A 236 -7.97 7.54 23.79
CA PRO A 236 -9.29 7.51 23.15
C PRO A 236 -9.26 7.92 21.67
N THR A 237 -8.31 8.76 21.27
CA THR A 237 -8.15 9.35 19.92
C THR A 237 -7.52 8.41 18.90
N TRP A 238 -6.90 7.31 19.33
CA TRP A 238 -6.18 6.38 18.45
C TRP A 238 -7.09 5.36 17.73
N CYS A 239 -8.32 5.73 17.39
CA CYS A 239 -9.32 4.79 16.88
C CYS A 239 -9.06 4.23 15.48
N ASN A 240 -8.09 4.80 14.74
CA ASN A 240 -7.76 4.40 13.37
C ASN A 240 -6.25 4.54 13.09
N MET A 241 -5.43 3.83 13.87
CA MET A 241 -3.96 4.04 13.92
C MET A 241 -3.19 3.87 12.60
N HIS A 242 -3.67 3.11 11.61
CA HIS A 242 -2.91 2.79 10.39
C HIS A 242 -1.41 2.45 10.62
N PRO A 243 -1.09 1.49 11.53
CA PRO A 243 0.28 1.27 11.98
C PRO A 243 1.18 0.69 10.90
N GLN A 244 2.32 1.33 10.59
CA GLN A 244 3.29 0.84 9.60
C GLN A 244 4.74 1.01 10.04
N TYR A 245 5.45 -0.10 10.27
CA TYR A 245 6.92 -0.12 10.38
C TYR A 245 7.60 0.42 9.13
N SER A 246 8.69 1.15 9.34
CA SER A 246 9.60 1.53 8.27
C SER A 246 10.17 0.31 7.56
N ARG A 247 10.32 0.43 6.23
CA ARG A 247 11.04 -0.57 5.43
C ARG A 247 12.56 -0.32 5.42
N SER A 248 13.03 0.71 6.14
CA SER A 248 14.45 1.01 6.25
C SER A 248 15.23 -0.10 6.93
N THR A 249 16.42 -0.40 6.40
CA THR A 249 17.39 -1.34 6.99
C THR A 249 18.43 -0.62 7.86
N ASP A 250 18.27 0.69 8.09
CA ASP A 250 19.03 1.41 9.10
C ASP A 250 18.59 0.95 10.50
N PRO A 251 19.53 0.61 11.42
CA PRO A 251 19.18 0.05 12.72
C PRO A 251 18.27 0.93 13.59
N GLU A 252 18.37 2.25 13.48
CA GLU A 252 17.59 3.20 14.29
C GLU A 252 16.21 3.48 13.68
N ALA A 253 16.10 3.50 12.35
CA ALA A 253 14.85 3.69 11.63
C ALA A 253 14.02 2.40 11.47
N ALA A 254 14.63 1.21 11.57
CA ALA A 254 13.92 -0.08 11.53
C ALA A 254 12.86 -0.23 12.64
N HIS A 255 13.00 0.53 13.73
CA HIS A 255 12.08 0.59 14.87
C HIS A 255 10.92 1.58 14.68
N ASP A 256 10.98 2.47 13.68
CA ASP A 256 10.02 3.56 13.50
C ASP A 256 8.70 3.03 12.91
N ILE A 257 7.59 3.34 13.58
CA ILE A 257 6.22 3.02 13.18
C ILE A 257 5.46 4.32 12.90
N LEU A 258 4.90 4.47 11.69
CA LEU A 258 3.89 5.50 11.40
C LEU A 258 2.61 5.18 12.16
N VAL A 259 2.03 6.18 12.83
CA VAL A 259 0.73 6.08 13.50
C VAL A 259 -0.11 7.32 13.22
N GLN A 260 -1.43 7.12 13.03
CA GLN A 260 -2.41 8.18 12.82
C GLN A 260 -3.20 8.46 14.11
N GLU A 261 -3.31 9.73 14.50
CA GLU A 261 -4.22 10.17 15.57
C GLU A 261 -5.49 10.81 14.99
N ASN A 262 -6.66 10.44 15.51
CA ASN A 262 -7.95 10.91 15.04
C ASN A 262 -8.59 11.87 16.07
N HIS A 263 -8.29 13.16 15.96
CA HIS A 263 -8.83 14.16 16.88
C HIS A 263 -10.33 14.37 16.70
N GLY A 264 -11.02 14.63 17.81
CA GLY A 264 -12.47 14.84 17.82
C GLY A 264 -13.26 13.62 17.33
N ASN A 265 -12.69 12.42 17.40
CA ASN A 265 -13.40 11.19 17.16
C ASN A 265 -14.48 10.95 18.24
N VAL A 266 -15.46 10.12 17.92
CA VAL A 266 -16.45 9.62 18.90
C VAL A 266 -16.58 8.12 18.72
N ALA A 267 -16.38 7.38 19.82
CA ALA A 267 -16.55 5.94 19.88
C ALA A 267 -17.51 5.57 21.02
N THR A 268 -18.35 4.57 20.78
CA THR A 268 -19.19 3.96 21.83
C THR A 268 -18.34 3.15 22.82
N PRO A 269 -18.85 2.78 24.01
CA PRO A 269 -18.15 1.88 24.94
C PRO A 269 -17.74 0.51 24.36
N THR A 270 -18.30 0.11 23.22
CA THR A 270 -17.97 -1.12 22.50
C THR A 270 -16.85 -0.96 21.46
N GLY A 271 -16.27 0.24 21.33
CA GLY A 271 -15.26 0.57 20.32
C GLY A 271 -15.83 0.97 18.96
N SER A 272 -17.14 0.82 18.74
CA SER A 272 -17.79 1.23 17.48
C SER A 272 -17.68 2.75 17.29
N ILE A 273 -16.98 3.17 16.23
CA ILE A 273 -16.71 4.58 15.89
C ILE A 273 -17.94 5.19 15.20
N THR A 274 -18.50 6.27 15.76
CA THR A 274 -19.63 7.01 15.18
C THR A 274 -19.21 8.32 14.51
N GLN A 275 -18.06 8.87 14.89
CA GLN A 275 -17.41 10.00 14.21
C GLN A 275 -15.92 9.69 14.10
N LEU A 276 -15.39 9.66 12.87
CA LEU A 276 -13.99 9.28 12.64
C LEU A 276 -13.01 10.41 12.99
N THR A 277 -13.36 11.66 12.72
CA THR A 277 -12.58 12.86 13.05
C THR A 277 -13.51 14.05 13.27
N GLY A 278 -13.00 15.09 13.92
CA GLY A 278 -13.64 16.40 14.05
C GLY A 278 -12.60 17.53 14.13
N GLY A 279 -13.06 18.79 14.09
CA GLY A 279 -12.19 19.96 14.17
C GLY A 279 -11.12 19.98 13.06
N GLU A 280 -9.86 19.97 13.45
CA GLU A 280 -8.69 20.00 12.55
C GLU A 280 -8.28 18.62 12.00
N GLY A 281 -9.13 17.59 12.12
CA GLY A 281 -8.90 16.30 11.47
C GLY A 281 -7.82 15.45 12.16
N ALA A 282 -7.07 14.69 11.37
CA ALA A 282 -6.06 13.75 11.85
C ALA A 282 -4.63 14.33 11.82
N ASP A 283 -3.78 13.82 12.71
CA ASP A 283 -2.31 13.97 12.67
C ASP A 283 -1.68 12.62 12.27
N ILE A 284 -0.47 12.67 11.70
CA ILE A 284 0.39 11.47 11.52
C ILE A 284 1.70 11.69 12.29
N HIS A 285 2.07 10.70 13.10
CA HIS A 285 3.25 10.70 13.93
C HIS A 285 4.15 9.49 13.60
N VAL A 286 5.37 9.52 14.13
CA VAL A 286 6.29 8.38 14.16
C VAL A 286 6.67 8.10 15.61
N ILE A 287 6.43 6.86 16.06
CA ILE A 287 6.85 6.34 17.36
C ILE A 287 7.82 5.17 17.16
N ARG A 288 8.70 4.90 18.12
CA ARG A 288 9.46 3.64 18.12
C ARG A 288 8.65 2.50 18.72
N ASP A 289 8.98 1.28 18.28
CA ASP A 289 8.37 0.05 18.75
C ASP A 289 8.64 -0.34 20.22
N ASP A 290 9.44 0.46 20.93
CA ASP A 290 9.59 0.39 22.38
C ASP A 290 8.72 1.42 23.15
N GLY A 291 8.01 2.29 22.44
CA GLY A 291 7.22 3.41 22.97
C GLY A 291 7.99 4.75 23.05
N SER A 292 9.26 4.80 22.62
CA SER A 292 10.10 5.99 22.72
C SER A 292 10.07 6.88 21.46
N ASN A 293 10.74 8.03 21.54
CA ASN A 293 11.07 8.88 20.39
C ASN A 293 9.86 9.23 19.50
N PHE A 294 8.75 9.62 20.13
CA PHE A 294 7.55 10.13 19.47
C PHE A 294 7.88 11.46 18.77
N ARG A 295 7.44 11.59 17.51
CA ARG A 295 7.78 12.66 16.56
C ARG A 295 6.60 12.92 15.62
N ASP A 296 6.51 14.13 15.07
CA ASP A 296 5.39 14.52 14.21
C ASP A 296 5.80 14.59 12.74
N LEU A 297 4.85 14.34 11.84
CA LEU A 297 4.98 14.67 10.42
C LEU A 297 4.24 16.00 10.14
N PRO A 298 4.87 16.96 9.47
CA PRO A 298 4.38 18.35 9.40
C PRO A 298 3.24 18.52 8.37
N TRP A 299 2.09 17.91 8.63
CA TRP A 299 0.98 17.75 7.69
C TRP A 299 -0.35 18.27 8.24
N GLY A 300 -1.13 19.01 7.44
CA GLY A 300 -2.47 19.50 7.77
C GLY A 300 -2.56 20.53 8.90
N ARG A 301 -3.79 20.69 9.41
CA ARG A 301 -4.16 21.37 10.66
C ARG A 301 -3.93 22.88 10.67
N ASP A 302 -4.20 23.54 9.55
CA ASP A 302 -4.19 25.01 9.40
C ASP A 302 -5.56 25.62 9.07
N GLY A 303 -6.65 24.86 9.21
CA GLY A 303 -8.00 25.26 8.80
C GLY A 303 -8.28 25.15 7.30
N ASN A 304 -7.28 24.87 6.46
CA ASN A 304 -7.43 24.65 5.02
C ASN A 304 -7.01 23.25 4.57
N GLU A 305 -5.87 22.75 5.05
CA GLU A 305 -5.31 21.43 4.78
C GLU A 305 -5.60 20.45 5.93
N PHE A 306 -5.99 19.21 5.61
CA PHE A 306 -6.26 18.14 6.57
C PHE A 306 -5.65 16.82 6.09
N CYS A 307 -5.03 16.03 6.98
CA CYS A 307 -4.62 14.67 6.63
C CYS A 307 -5.86 13.81 6.35
N GLN A 308 -5.90 13.13 5.20
CA GLN A 308 -6.93 12.12 4.92
C GLN A 308 -6.58 10.76 5.56
N GLY A 309 -5.33 10.59 5.97
CA GLY A 309 -4.72 9.29 6.29
C GLY A 309 -4.04 8.72 5.05
N HIS A 310 -4.09 7.39 4.90
CA HIS A 310 -3.58 6.69 3.70
C HIS A 310 -2.07 6.86 3.48
N GLN A 311 -1.34 7.21 4.54
CA GLN A 311 0.09 7.43 4.50
C GLN A 311 0.86 6.16 4.14
N CYS A 312 2.07 6.31 3.59
CA CYS A 312 3.04 5.22 3.50
C CYS A 312 4.47 5.71 3.67
N TRP A 313 5.39 4.82 4.04
CA TRP A 313 6.82 5.09 3.89
C TRP A 313 7.20 5.20 2.41
N ARG A 314 8.11 6.12 2.07
CA ARG A 314 8.68 6.23 0.72
C ARG A 314 9.79 5.18 0.55
N GLY A 315 9.42 4.00 0.07
CA GLY A 315 10.31 2.84 -0.03
C GLY A 315 11.03 2.53 1.29
N ARG A 316 12.34 2.26 1.23
CA ARG A 316 13.21 2.07 2.41
C ARG A 316 13.77 3.35 3.05
N THR A 317 13.24 4.53 2.73
CA THR A 317 13.77 5.80 3.26
C THR A 317 13.13 6.20 4.59
N THR A 318 13.66 7.25 5.23
CA THR A 318 13.04 7.91 6.40
C THR A 318 12.12 9.08 6.02
N TRP A 319 11.68 9.13 4.76
CA TRP A 319 10.57 9.96 4.31
C TRP A 319 9.28 9.14 4.31
N ALA A 320 8.18 9.77 4.68
CA ALA A 320 6.83 9.24 4.48
C ALA A 320 6.05 10.16 3.53
N ILE A 321 4.94 9.67 3.00
CA ILE A 321 4.01 10.37 2.11
C ILE A 321 2.60 10.22 2.68
N THR A 322 1.77 11.26 2.60
CA THR A 322 0.34 11.24 2.92
C THR A 322 -0.49 11.86 1.79
N SER A 323 -1.80 11.62 1.80
CA SER A 323 -2.74 12.47 1.06
C SER A 323 -3.35 13.52 2.00
N THR A 324 -3.27 14.79 1.61
CA THR A 324 -3.94 15.89 2.31
C THR A 324 -5.10 16.45 1.49
N GLY A 325 -6.24 16.66 2.15
CA GLY A 325 -7.40 17.32 1.55
C GLY A 325 -7.37 18.82 1.83
N CYS A 326 -7.44 19.63 0.78
CA CYS A 326 -7.49 21.09 0.85
C CYS A 326 -8.93 21.60 0.63
N ARG A 327 -9.33 22.66 1.34
CA ARG A 327 -10.63 23.34 1.15
C ARG A 327 -10.59 24.37 0.03
N GLN A 328 -9.51 25.17 -0.05
CA GLN A 328 -9.31 26.22 -1.04
C GLN A 328 -7.84 26.23 -1.53
N PRO A 329 -7.57 25.90 -2.82
CA PRO A 329 -8.48 25.22 -3.75
C PRO A 329 -8.96 23.86 -3.19
N SER A 330 -10.05 23.32 -3.73
CA SER A 330 -10.54 22.01 -3.32
C SER A 330 -9.76 20.94 -4.07
N GLU A 331 -8.81 20.32 -3.38
CA GLU A 331 -7.81 19.38 -3.94
C GLU A 331 -7.57 18.23 -2.96
N ALA A 332 -7.00 17.12 -3.45
CA ALA A 332 -6.34 16.13 -2.61
C ALA A 332 -4.88 15.95 -3.10
N GLN A 333 -3.95 16.55 -2.35
CA GLN A 333 -2.53 16.66 -2.67
C GLN A 333 -1.74 15.48 -2.08
N LEU A 334 -0.63 15.11 -2.73
CA LEU A 334 0.33 14.15 -2.19
C LEU A 334 1.51 14.91 -1.56
N ILE A 335 1.67 14.78 -0.25
CA ILE A 335 2.68 15.50 0.54
C ILE A 335 3.67 14.48 1.11
N GLU A 336 4.96 14.61 0.79
CA GLU A 336 6.02 13.88 1.50
C GLU A 336 6.61 14.71 2.64
N GLY A 337 7.17 14.06 3.65
CA GLY A 337 7.78 14.73 4.81
C GLY A 337 8.69 13.82 5.64
N ARG A 338 9.39 14.41 6.61
CA ARG A 338 10.20 13.69 7.62
C ARG A 338 9.74 13.99 9.04
N ALA A 339 9.93 13.00 9.91
CA ALA A 339 9.65 13.10 11.33
C ALA A 339 10.52 14.18 12.00
N ALA A 340 9.87 15.19 12.58
CA ALA A 340 10.47 16.25 13.38
C ALA A 340 10.17 16.03 14.87
N PRO A 341 10.92 16.65 15.81
CA PRO A 341 10.66 16.52 17.24
C PRO A 341 9.20 16.87 17.57
N HIS A 342 8.57 16.11 18.47
CA HIS A 342 7.17 16.31 18.84
C HIS A 342 6.93 17.73 19.40
N ALA A 343 5.86 18.37 18.93
CA ALA A 343 5.51 19.76 19.24
C ALA A 343 3.99 19.95 19.36
N ASP A 344 3.31 18.96 19.94
CA ASP A 344 1.85 18.83 19.99
C ASP A 344 1.21 18.80 18.59
N HIS A 345 -0.12 18.85 18.54
CA HIS A 345 -0.95 18.61 17.36
C HIS A 345 -1.00 19.81 16.38
N VAL A 346 0.16 20.33 15.98
CA VAL A 346 0.33 21.58 15.21
C VAL A 346 0.44 21.39 13.69
N GLY A 347 0.52 20.14 13.21
CA GLY A 347 0.52 19.77 11.79
C GLY A 347 1.60 20.49 10.97
N ILE A 348 1.20 21.20 9.91
CA ILE A 348 2.10 21.97 9.03
C ILE A 348 3.01 22.98 9.76
N ARG A 349 2.68 23.35 11.01
CA ARG A 349 3.47 24.29 11.84
C ARG A 349 4.51 23.62 12.75
N THR A 350 4.72 22.30 12.70
CA THR A 350 5.74 21.61 13.52
C THR A 350 7.13 22.25 13.35
N PRO A 351 7.78 22.74 14.43
CA PRO A 351 9.09 23.40 14.36
C PRO A 351 10.17 22.50 13.76
N GLY A 352 10.86 23.00 12.73
CA GLY A 352 11.87 22.25 12.00
C GLY A 352 11.31 21.16 11.07
N GLY A 353 9.99 21.05 10.92
CA GLY A 353 9.34 20.16 9.97
C GLY A 353 9.77 20.42 8.53
N ILE A 354 10.09 19.35 7.80
CA ILE A 354 10.41 19.40 6.37
C ILE A 354 9.34 18.62 5.61
N ARG A 355 8.69 19.29 4.65
CA ARG A 355 7.67 18.73 3.75
C ARG A 355 7.89 19.19 2.31
N ASN A 356 7.33 18.43 1.37
CA ASN A 356 7.39 18.69 -0.06
C ASN A 356 6.08 18.20 -0.71
N ASP A 357 5.31 19.09 -1.33
CA ASP A 357 4.15 18.69 -2.15
C ASP A 357 4.66 18.06 -3.45
N ILE A 358 4.60 16.73 -3.52
CA ILE A 358 5.05 15.98 -4.70
C ILE A 358 4.00 16.02 -5.83
N SER A 359 2.76 16.43 -5.56
CA SER A 359 1.69 16.56 -6.54
C SER A 359 1.65 17.90 -7.28
N ARG A 360 2.35 18.96 -6.83
CA ARG A 360 2.36 20.32 -7.44
C ARG A 360 2.68 20.43 -8.95
N SER A 361 3.14 19.36 -9.59
CA SER A 361 3.37 19.27 -11.04
C SER A 361 2.14 18.78 -11.82
N PHE A 362 1.13 18.26 -11.12
CA PHE A 362 -0.14 17.79 -11.66
C PHE A 362 -1.23 18.86 -11.48
N PRO A 363 -2.02 19.20 -12.51
CA PRO A 363 -3.04 20.24 -12.39
C PRO A 363 -4.26 19.74 -11.61
N ASN A 364 -4.67 20.48 -10.56
CA ASN A 364 -5.84 20.17 -9.72
C ASN A 364 -5.80 18.71 -9.19
N PRO A 365 -4.79 18.37 -8.36
CA PRO A 365 -4.62 17.01 -7.84
C PRO A 365 -5.82 16.56 -7.00
N HIS A 366 -6.22 15.31 -7.20
CA HIS A 366 -7.25 14.63 -6.42
C HIS A 366 -6.82 13.18 -6.18
N PHE A 367 -5.75 12.96 -5.41
CA PHE A 367 -5.18 11.64 -5.12
C PHE A 367 -5.62 11.15 -3.74
N TYR A 368 -6.09 9.92 -3.60
CA TYR A 368 -6.64 9.43 -2.32
C TYR A 368 -5.82 8.28 -1.73
N HIS A 369 -5.72 7.15 -2.42
CA HIS A 369 -4.96 5.98 -1.97
C HIS A 369 -3.80 5.70 -2.92
N PHE A 370 -2.63 5.43 -2.35
CA PHE A 370 -1.39 5.24 -3.11
C PHE A 370 -0.41 4.33 -2.37
N ALA A 371 0.60 3.83 -3.08
CA ALA A 371 1.79 3.22 -2.48
C ALA A 371 3.03 3.46 -3.35
N THR A 372 4.21 3.21 -2.77
CA THR A 372 5.51 3.31 -3.47
C THR A 372 6.15 1.94 -3.69
N ASP A 373 7.06 1.86 -4.66
CA ASP A 373 7.97 0.72 -4.80
C ASP A 373 8.98 0.66 -3.64
N ILE A 374 9.68 -0.47 -3.44
CA ILE A 374 10.60 -0.62 -2.30
C ILE A 374 11.79 0.35 -2.39
N ALA A 375 12.08 0.85 -3.59
CA ALA A 375 13.12 1.83 -3.86
C ALA A 375 12.71 3.29 -3.53
N GLY A 376 11.41 3.60 -3.41
CA GLY A 376 10.92 4.96 -3.26
C GLY A 376 11.15 5.83 -4.51
N GLN A 377 11.12 5.20 -5.69
CA GLN A 377 11.34 5.79 -7.01
C GLN A 377 10.05 5.88 -7.84
N ARG A 378 9.10 4.98 -7.61
CA ARG A 378 7.78 4.98 -8.28
C ARG A 378 6.66 5.08 -7.24
N LEU A 379 5.56 5.70 -7.65
CA LEU A 379 4.32 5.78 -6.89
C LEU A 379 3.15 5.44 -7.84
N VAL A 380 2.19 4.65 -7.36
CA VAL A 380 0.89 4.47 -8.02
C VAL A 380 -0.20 5.03 -7.13
N SER A 381 -1.23 5.64 -7.70
CA SER A 381 -2.31 6.28 -6.96
C SER A 381 -3.65 6.20 -7.71
N ASP A 382 -4.76 6.17 -6.97
CA ASP A 382 -6.09 6.45 -7.54
C ASP A 382 -6.37 7.96 -7.53
N ALA A 383 -7.05 8.43 -8.58
CA ALA A 383 -7.26 9.85 -8.79
C ALA A 383 -8.57 10.23 -9.48
N GLY A 384 -8.99 11.48 -9.24
CA GLY A 384 -10.20 12.07 -9.82
C GLY A 384 -11.44 11.82 -8.97
N PRO A 385 -12.67 11.92 -9.52
CA PRO A 385 -13.87 11.66 -8.75
C PRO A 385 -13.92 10.19 -8.31
N LEU A 386 -14.15 9.95 -7.02
CA LEU A 386 -14.32 8.61 -6.43
C LEU A 386 -15.67 7.99 -6.84
N ASP A 387 -15.79 7.66 -8.12
CA ASP A 387 -16.85 6.88 -8.74
C ASP A 387 -16.29 6.10 -9.95
N LYS A 388 -17.14 5.58 -10.84
CA LYS A 388 -16.73 4.80 -12.03
C LYS A 388 -15.85 5.57 -13.03
N ARG A 389 -15.65 6.88 -12.85
CA ARG A 389 -14.77 7.76 -13.63
C ARG A 389 -13.40 7.97 -12.98
N ALA A 390 -13.14 7.40 -11.80
CA ALA A 390 -11.82 7.37 -11.18
C ALA A 390 -10.78 6.76 -12.15
N ALA A 391 -9.52 7.13 -11.98
CA ALA A 391 -8.40 6.67 -12.79
C ALA A 391 -7.23 6.22 -11.91
N ILE A 392 -6.39 5.33 -12.43
CA ILE A 392 -5.13 4.94 -11.79
C ILE A 392 -3.98 5.63 -12.54
N TYR A 393 -3.08 6.27 -11.80
CA TYR A 393 -1.89 6.93 -12.32
C TYR A 393 -0.62 6.31 -11.74
N LEU A 394 0.39 6.13 -12.60
CA LEU A 394 1.78 5.88 -12.21
C LEU A 394 2.55 7.21 -12.25
N ALA A 395 3.47 7.44 -11.30
CA ALA A 395 4.37 8.58 -11.30
C ALA A 395 5.79 8.18 -10.88
N GLN A 396 6.79 8.91 -11.38
CA GLN A 396 8.19 8.81 -10.97
C GLN A 396 8.46 9.84 -9.87
N LEU A 397 9.05 9.44 -8.75
CA LEU A 397 9.34 10.33 -7.62
C LEU A 397 10.72 10.99 -7.78
N GLY A 398 10.75 12.32 -7.86
CA GLY A 398 12.00 13.10 -7.85
C GLY A 398 12.73 13.06 -6.50
N ALA A 399 13.86 13.75 -6.39
CA ALA A 399 14.68 13.78 -5.17
C ALA A 399 13.87 14.22 -3.93
N ALA A 400 13.90 13.39 -2.89
CA ALA A 400 13.05 13.54 -1.70
C ALA A 400 13.30 14.86 -0.96
N GLY A 401 12.20 15.49 -0.56
CA GLY A 401 12.16 16.80 0.12
C GLY A 401 12.40 18.00 -0.80
N GLN A 402 12.53 17.80 -2.11
CA GLN A 402 13.00 18.85 -3.03
C GLN A 402 12.19 18.90 -4.32
N GLU A 403 12.13 17.79 -5.06
CA GLU A 403 11.51 17.76 -6.40
C GLU A 403 10.06 17.28 -6.33
N PRO A 404 9.18 17.69 -7.26
CA PRO A 404 7.87 17.09 -7.40
C PRO A 404 7.99 15.67 -7.99
N ALA A 405 6.90 14.92 -7.94
CA ALA A 405 6.74 13.76 -8.81
C ALA A 405 6.68 14.20 -10.29
N ARG A 406 7.02 13.27 -11.18
CA ARG A 406 7.20 13.46 -12.62
C ARG A 406 6.45 12.38 -13.37
N THR A 407 6.16 12.62 -14.65
CA THR A 407 5.65 11.60 -15.59
C THR A 407 4.38 10.92 -15.06
N PHE A 408 3.41 11.71 -14.58
CA PHE A 408 2.09 11.25 -14.16
C PHE A 408 1.34 10.62 -15.33
N THR A 409 1.46 9.30 -15.44
CA THR A 409 1.00 8.48 -16.56
C THR A 409 -0.30 7.81 -16.16
N TYR A 410 -1.38 8.21 -16.82
CA TYR A 410 -2.66 7.49 -16.74
C TYR A 410 -2.44 6.03 -17.19
N LEU A 411 -2.90 5.06 -16.40
CA LEU A 411 -2.84 3.64 -16.77
C LEU A 411 -4.20 3.18 -17.34
N LEU A 412 -5.26 3.31 -16.54
CA LEU A 412 -6.63 2.96 -16.91
C LEU A 412 -7.65 3.62 -15.96
N SER A 413 -8.93 3.49 -16.28
CA SER A 413 -10.02 3.63 -15.31
C SER A 413 -10.46 2.23 -14.84
N PRO A 414 -10.42 1.92 -13.52
CA PRO A 414 -10.83 0.62 -13.01
C PRO A 414 -12.34 0.42 -13.00
N ARG A 415 -13.15 1.45 -13.31
CA ARG A 415 -14.63 1.42 -13.37
C ARG A 415 -15.35 0.99 -12.07
N SER A 416 -14.63 1.00 -10.93
CA SER A 416 -15.16 0.66 -9.60
C SER A 416 -16.25 1.65 -9.15
N SER A 417 -17.23 1.17 -8.39
CA SER A 417 -18.20 2.02 -7.69
C SER A 417 -17.56 2.99 -6.70
N CYS A 418 -16.33 2.71 -6.24
CA CYS A 418 -15.60 3.44 -5.21
C CYS A 418 -16.35 3.59 -3.86
N THR A 419 -17.41 2.80 -3.64
CA THR A 419 -18.04 2.66 -2.32
C THR A 419 -17.05 2.06 -1.32
N LYS A 420 -17.25 2.24 0.00
CA LYS A 420 -16.28 1.78 1.02
C LYS A 420 -15.88 0.30 0.90
N GLY A 421 -16.78 -0.57 0.43
CA GLY A 421 -16.45 -1.98 0.19
C GLY A 421 -15.49 -2.23 -0.99
N ALA A 422 -15.43 -1.30 -1.96
CA ALA A 422 -14.80 -1.44 -3.26
C ALA A 422 -13.82 -0.29 -3.62
N HIS A 423 -13.17 0.31 -2.62
CA HIS A 423 -12.06 1.24 -2.86
C HIS A 423 -10.96 0.59 -3.73
N ILE A 424 -10.33 1.39 -4.60
CA ILE A 424 -9.37 0.91 -5.61
C ILE A 424 -8.05 0.50 -4.96
N HIS A 425 -7.56 1.27 -3.97
CA HIS A 425 -6.37 0.97 -3.15
C HIS A 425 -5.11 0.58 -3.95
N PRO A 426 -4.72 1.30 -5.02
CA PRO A 426 -3.70 0.79 -5.92
C PRO A 426 -2.32 0.77 -5.25
N PHE A 427 -1.54 -0.29 -5.53
CA PHE A 427 -0.19 -0.48 -5.00
C PHE A 427 0.76 -1.13 -6.01
N LEU A 428 2.07 -1.03 -5.76
CA LEU A 428 3.12 -1.56 -6.64
C LEU A 428 3.71 -2.88 -6.13
N SER A 429 4.26 -3.69 -7.04
CA SER A 429 5.24 -4.71 -6.66
C SER A 429 6.51 -4.05 -6.07
N PRO A 430 7.30 -4.76 -5.23
CA PRO A 430 8.53 -4.22 -4.66
C PRO A 430 9.52 -3.63 -5.67
N ASP A 431 9.63 -4.23 -6.86
CA ASP A 431 10.47 -3.77 -7.98
C ASP A 431 9.83 -2.69 -8.87
N GLY A 432 8.56 -2.33 -8.62
CA GLY A 432 7.86 -1.26 -9.32
C GLY A 432 7.49 -1.55 -10.78
N VAL A 433 7.58 -2.80 -11.25
CA VAL A 433 7.25 -3.20 -12.64
C VAL A 433 5.79 -3.63 -12.83
N MET A 434 5.08 -3.91 -11.74
CA MET A 434 3.65 -4.23 -11.72
C MET A 434 2.88 -3.31 -10.77
N ALA A 435 1.62 -3.05 -11.09
CA ALA A 435 0.66 -2.42 -10.18
C ALA A 435 -0.53 -3.35 -9.95
N PHE A 436 -1.22 -3.15 -8.84
CA PHE A 436 -2.36 -3.96 -8.43
C PHE A 436 -3.47 -3.04 -7.94
N PHE A 437 -4.74 -3.44 -8.12
CA PHE A 437 -5.90 -2.65 -7.72
C PHE A 437 -7.14 -3.53 -7.51
N ASN A 438 -8.14 -3.01 -6.80
CA ASN A 438 -9.45 -3.63 -6.63
C ASN A 438 -10.50 -2.96 -7.54
N SER A 439 -11.49 -3.72 -8.02
CA SER A 439 -12.68 -3.15 -8.66
C SER A 439 -13.89 -4.07 -8.57
N ASP A 440 -15.09 -3.48 -8.45
CA ASP A 440 -16.37 -4.17 -8.53
C ASP A 440 -17.05 -4.07 -9.91
N GLU A 441 -16.32 -3.62 -10.94
CA GLU A 441 -16.88 -3.36 -12.28
C GLU A 441 -17.59 -4.57 -12.92
N SER A 442 -17.14 -5.79 -12.59
CA SER A 442 -17.73 -7.06 -13.01
C SER A 442 -19.11 -7.37 -12.40
N GLY A 443 -19.59 -6.50 -11.50
CA GLY A 443 -20.76 -6.74 -10.63
C GLY A 443 -20.39 -7.33 -9.27
N ARG A 444 -19.12 -7.70 -9.07
CA ARG A 444 -18.55 -8.20 -7.81
C ARG A 444 -17.12 -7.69 -7.65
N LEU A 445 -16.71 -7.41 -6.41
CA LEU A 445 -15.33 -7.04 -6.08
C LEU A 445 -14.36 -8.17 -6.46
N GLN A 446 -13.34 -7.82 -7.22
CA GLN A 446 -12.23 -8.68 -7.63
C GLN A 446 -10.89 -7.91 -7.51
N ALA A 447 -9.79 -8.66 -7.41
CA ALA A 447 -8.42 -8.12 -7.47
C ALA A 447 -7.87 -8.16 -8.90
N TYR A 448 -7.08 -7.16 -9.27
CA TYR A 448 -6.50 -6.98 -10.59
C TYR A 448 -5.01 -6.65 -10.54
N MET A 449 -4.33 -6.85 -11.66
CA MET A 449 -2.91 -6.59 -11.89
C MET A 449 -2.72 -5.84 -13.22
N VAL A 450 -1.77 -4.91 -13.25
CA VAL A 450 -1.21 -4.25 -14.44
C VAL A 450 0.23 -4.74 -14.60
N ARG A 451 0.59 -5.22 -15.80
CA ARG A 451 1.97 -5.55 -16.21
C ARG A 451 2.46 -4.55 -17.27
N GLY A 452 3.77 -4.47 -17.49
CA GLY A 452 4.38 -3.64 -18.53
C GLY A 452 4.70 -2.20 -18.10
N LEU A 453 4.84 -1.91 -16.79
CA LEU A 453 5.12 -0.55 -16.30
C LEU A 453 6.55 -0.08 -16.60
N GLU A 454 7.41 -0.95 -17.12
CA GLU A 454 8.68 -0.61 -17.78
C GLU A 454 8.49 0.10 -19.14
N HIS A 455 7.27 0.13 -19.69
CA HIS A 455 6.91 0.87 -20.90
C HIS A 455 6.29 2.26 -20.61
N CYS A 456 6.14 2.61 -19.33
CA CYS A 456 5.49 3.85 -18.86
C CYS A 456 6.50 4.92 -18.40
N THR A 457 7.75 4.89 -18.89
CA THR A 457 8.88 5.71 -18.36
C THR A 457 9.35 6.82 -19.29
#